data_AF-A0A2G8JC42-F1
#
_entry.id   AF-A0A2G8JC42-F1
#
_cell.length_a   1.000
_cell.length_b   1.000
_cell.length_c   1.000
_cell.angle_alpha   90.00
_cell.angle_beta   90.00
_cell.angle_gamma   90.00
#
_symmetry.space_group_name_H-M   'P 1'
#
loop_
_entity.id
_entity.type
_entity.pdbx_description
1 polymer ?
#
loop_
_entity_poly.entity_id
_entity_poly.type
_entity_poly.pdbx_seq_one_letter_code
_entity_poly.pdbx_strand_id
1 'polypeptide(L)'
;MLPLLLTAVNDGKLTIEDIVARLYTNPRHIFSLPEQPNTYIEVDMDQTWVIPQAMTHTKSKWTPFAGRKVKGAVKRVVLRGEVAYIDGQVLVPAGFGQDVRTKPDGVPFPVPAPLSVQVLSSPHCTHHQRQPLLHRLLQPHPTKSAW
;
A
#
# COMPACT_ATOMS: atom_id res chain seq x y z
N MET A 1 13.32 -2.42 1.19
CA MET A 1 12.59 -2.93 0.01
C MET A 1 13.52 -3.03 -1.20
N LEU A 2 14.03 -1.90 -1.71
CA LEU A 2 14.83 -1.83 -2.95
C LEU A 2 15.96 -2.88 -3.08
N PRO A 3 16.78 -3.19 -2.05
CA PRO A 3 17.84 -4.22 -2.17
C PRO A 3 17.33 -5.59 -2.64
N LEU A 4 16.10 -5.97 -2.29
CA LEU A 4 15.49 -7.23 -2.73
C LEU A 4 15.19 -7.21 -4.23
N LEU A 5 14.73 -6.08 -4.77
CA LEU A 5 14.48 -5.93 -6.19
C LEU A 5 15.77 -5.87 -6.99
N LEU A 6 16.78 -5.15 -6.50
CA LEU A 6 18.10 -5.11 -7.14
C LEU A 6 18.74 -6.49 -7.20
N THR A 7 18.53 -7.32 -6.16
CA THR A 7 18.94 -8.73 -6.19
C THR A 7 18.21 -9.48 -7.29
N ALA A 8 16.90 -9.28 -7.44
CA ALA A 8 16.12 -9.95 -8.48
C ALA A 8 16.45 -9.45 -9.90
N VAL A 9 16.94 -8.22 -10.06
CA VAL A 9 17.56 -7.74 -11.31
C VAL A 9 18.87 -8.48 -11.59
N ASN A 10 19.74 -8.59 -10.58
CA ASN A 10 20.97 -9.37 -10.69
C ASN A 10 20.71 -10.86 -11.00
N ASP A 11 19.58 -11.41 -10.52
CA ASP A 11 19.12 -12.77 -10.84
C ASP A 11 18.44 -12.89 -12.23
N GLY A 12 18.28 -11.79 -12.98
CA GLY A 12 17.63 -11.77 -14.29
C GLY A 12 16.11 -11.95 -14.26
N LYS A 13 15.46 -11.76 -13.10
CA LYS A 13 14.00 -11.94 -12.93
C LYS A 13 13.19 -10.72 -13.35
N LEU A 14 13.82 -9.54 -13.37
CA LEU A 14 13.26 -8.29 -13.88
C LEU A 14 14.39 -7.37 -14.34
N THR A 15 14.06 -6.29 -15.05
CA THR A 15 15.04 -5.28 -15.49
C THR A 15 15.05 -4.05 -14.56
N ILE A 16 16.02 -3.15 -14.74
CA ILE A 16 16.03 -1.87 -14.01
C ILE A 16 14.86 -0.99 -14.43
N GLU A 17 14.52 -1.00 -15.72
CA GLU A 17 13.39 -0.26 -16.29
C GLU A 17 12.07 -0.72 -15.65
N ASP A 18 11.95 -2.01 -15.37
CA ASP A 18 10.83 -2.60 -14.64
C ASP A 18 10.71 -2.04 -13.20
N ILE A 19 11.83 -1.83 -12.52
CA ILE A 19 11.85 -1.18 -11.20
C ILE A 19 11.41 0.28 -11.33
N VAL A 20 11.97 1.02 -12.29
CA VAL A 20 11.65 2.44 -12.52
C VAL A 20 10.17 2.60 -12.86
N ALA A 21 9.63 1.75 -13.72
CA ALA A 21 8.21 1.76 -14.07
C ALA A 21 7.32 1.55 -12.83
N ARG A 22 7.64 0.56 -11.99
CA ARG A 22 6.81 0.17 -10.83
C ARG A 22 6.99 1.07 -9.60
N LEU A 23 8.18 1.64 -9.39
CA LEU A 23 8.50 2.45 -8.20
C LEU A 23 8.58 3.96 -8.46
N TYR A 24 8.57 4.42 -9.71
CA TYR A 24 8.60 5.84 -10.04
C TYR A 24 7.52 6.24 -11.05
N THR A 25 7.57 5.73 -12.28
CA THR A 25 6.72 6.21 -13.39
C THR A 25 5.23 5.95 -13.13
N ASN A 26 4.85 4.71 -12.82
CA ASN A 26 3.46 4.34 -12.61
C ASN A 26 2.87 4.98 -11.34
N PRO A 27 3.57 4.98 -10.17
CA PRO A 27 3.08 5.71 -9.00
C PRO A 27 2.85 7.20 -9.29
N ARG A 28 3.78 7.85 -10.00
CA ARG A 28 3.65 9.26 -10.38
C ARG A 28 2.41 9.48 -11.24
N HIS A 29 2.19 8.63 -12.24
CA HIS A 29 1.03 8.73 -13.13
C HIS A 29 -0.30 8.46 -12.41
N ILE A 30 -0.41 7.33 -11.69
CA ILE A 30 -1.65 6.87 -11.04
C ILE A 30 -2.13 7.84 -9.96
N PHE A 31 -1.20 8.41 -9.19
CA PHE A 31 -1.52 9.34 -8.10
C PHE A 31 -1.27 10.80 -8.46
N SER A 32 -1.01 11.09 -9.74
CA SER A 32 -0.60 12.39 -10.30
C SER A 32 0.34 13.18 -9.38
N LEU A 33 1.42 12.53 -8.97
CA LEU A 33 2.44 13.14 -8.12
C LEU A 33 3.29 14.12 -8.95
N PRO A 34 3.67 15.28 -8.40
CA PRO A 34 4.55 16.20 -9.09
C PRO A 34 5.96 15.63 -9.21
N GLU A 35 6.73 16.17 -10.16
CA GLU A 35 8.15 15.88 -10.25
C GLU A 35 8.91 16.40 -9.02
N GLN A 36 10.01 15.73 -8.70
CA GLN A 36 10.96 16.21 -7.71
C GLN A 36 12.24 16.61 -8.44
N PRO A 37 12.44 17.92 -8.74
CA PRO A 37 13.64 18.35 -9.45
C PRO A 37 14.89 18.03 -8.64
N ASN A 38 16.01 17.81 -9.32
CA ASN A 38 17.32 17.55 -8.71
C ASN A 38 17.28 16.45 -7.64
N THR A 39 16.51 15.39 -7.90
CA THR A 39 16.30 14.27 -6.97
C THR A 39 16.65 12.97 -7.66
N TYR A 40 17.56 12.21 -7.09
CA TYR A 40 18.01 10.93 -7.64
C TYR A 40 18.61 10.04 -6.55
N ILE A 41 18.74 8.76 -6.87
CA ILE A 41 19.26 7.72 -5.99
C ILE A 41 20.40 7.04 -6.72
N GLU A 42 21.54 6.90 -6.05
CA GLU A 42 22.66 6.11 -6.51
C GLU A 42 22.69 4.78 -5.79
N VAL A 43 22.85 3.73 -6.58
CA VAL A 43 22.89 2.36 -6.11
C VAL A 43 24.17 1.69 -6.58
N ASP A 44 24.75 0.89 -5.71
CA ASP A 44 25.84 -0.02 -6.03
C ASP A 44 25.23 -1.38 -6.34
N MET A 45 25.31 -1.81 -7.60
CA MET A 45 24.75 -3.07 -8.07
C MET A 45 25.59 -4.29 -7.69
N ASP A 46 26.85 -4.10 -7.31
CA ASP A 46 27.81 -5.17 -7.05
C ASP A 46 27.96 -5.50 -5.56
N GLN A 47 27.64 -4.54 -4.70
CA GLN A 47 27.69 -4.74 -3.26
C GLN A 47 26.78 -5.88 -2.80
N THR A 48 27.39 -6.92 -2.26
CA THR A 48 26.72 -8.07 -1.66
C THR A 48 26.75 -7.96 -0.15
N TRP A 49 25.60 -8.18 0.50
CA TRP A 49 25.48 -8.10 1.95
C TRP A 49 24.36 -9.00 2.47
N VAL A 50 24.31 -9.21 3.79
CA VAL A 50 23.28 -10.01 4.46
C VAL A 50 22.38 -9.08 5.26
N ILE A 51 21.07 -9.25 5.10
CA ILE A 51 20.09 -8.44 5.83
C ILE A 51 20.22 -8.75 7.33
N PRO A 52 20.47 -7.74 8.19
CA PRO A 52 20.62 -7.94 9.63
C PRO A 52 19.28 -8.29 10.28
N GLN A 53 19.32 -8.72 11.54
CA GLN A 53 18.11 -8.96 12.34
C GLN A 53 17.22 -7.72 12.47
N ALA A 54 17.84 -6.53 12.52
CA ALA A 54 17.17 -5.25 12.62
C ALA A 54 17.81 -4.23 11.67
N MET A 55 16.97 -3.52 10.90
CA MET A 55 17.43 -2.42 10.05
C MET A 55 17.66 -1.14 10.87
N THR A 56 18.58 -0.28 10.44
CA THR A 56 19.05 0.89 11.18
C THR A 56 17.93 1.88 11.54
N HIS A 57 17.10 2.27 10.56
CA HIS A 57 16.19 3.42 10.72
C HIS A 57 14.78 3.08 11.22
N THR A 58 14.35 1.81 11.13
CA THR A 58 13.01 1.43 11.59
C THR A 58 12.96 1.32 13.11
N LYS A 59 11.85 1.77 13.71
CA LYS A 59 11.58 1.58 15.14
C LYS A 59 11.11 0.16 15.49
N SER A 60 10.69 -0.63 14.50
CA SER A 60 10.22 -2.00 14.74
C SER A 60 11.33 -2.93 15.24
N LYS A 61 12.61 -2.62 14.97
CA LYS A 61 13.79 -3.41 15.40
C LYS A 61 13.76 -4.90 15.01
N TRP A 62 13.03 -5.26 13.96
CA TRP A 62 13.05 -6.59 13.35
C TRP A 62 12.79 -6.52 11.85
N THR A 63 13.11 -7.59 11.10
CA THR A 63 12.70 -7.75 9.71
C THR A 63 12.49 -9.23 9.35
N PRO A 64 11.47 -9.60 8.56
CA PRO A 64 11.25 -10.99 8.15
C PRO A 64 12.29 -11.49 7.14
N PHE A 65 13.14 -10.60 6.63
CA PHE A 65 14.17 -10.95 5.65
C PHE A 65 15.55 -11.18 6.27
N ALA A 66 15.66 -11.20 7.61
CA ALA A 66 16.92 -11.40 8.31
C ALA A 66 17.65 -12.66 7.83
N GLY A 67 18.96 -12.57 7.65
CA GLY A 67 19.79 -13.68 7.15
C GLY A 67 19.76 -13.88 5.63
N ARG A 68 18.87 -13.20 4.90
CA ARG A 68 18.85 -13.27 3.43
C ARG A 68 20.05 -12.51 2.85
N LYS A 69 20.80 -13.17 1.97
CA LYS A 69 21.85 -12.56 1.15
C LYS A 69 21.22 -11.79 -0.01
N VAL A 70 21.69 -10.57 -0.23
CA VAL A 70 21.21 -9.66 -1.29
C VAL A 70 22.40 -9.04 -2.02
N LYS A 71 22.19 -8.67 -3.29
CA LYS A 71 23.17 -7.99 -4.15
C LYS A 71 22.54 -6.70 -4.68
N GLY A 72 23.11 -5.56 -4.31
CA GLY A 72 22.53 -4.24 -4.51
C GLY A 72 22.42 -3.46 -3.19
N ALA A 73 22.99 -2.26 -3.12
CA ALA A 73 22.90 -1.37 -1.97
C ALA A 73 22.65 0.08 -2.39
N VAL A 74 21.91 0.84 -1.58
CA VAL A 74 21.75 2.29 -1.78
C VAL A 74 23.00 2.97 -1.23
N LYS A 75 23.67 3.76 -2.06
CA LYS A 75 24.87 4.50 -1.69
C LYS A 75 24.55 5.93 -1.29
N ARG A 76 23.78 6.63 -2.13
CA ARG A 76 23.48 8.04 -1.95
C ARG A 76 22.05 8.34 -2.37
N VAL A 77 21.41 9.25 -1.64
CA VAL A 77 20.14 9.84 -2.04
C VAL A 77 20.32 11.35 -2.03
N VAL A 78 20.03 11.98 -3.17
CA VAL A 78 19.93 13.44 -3.29
C VAL A 78 18.45 13.78 -3.41
N LEU A 79 17.97 14.70 -2.57
CA LEU A 79 16.59 15.14 -2.52
C LEU A 79 16.55 16.66 -2.66
N ARG A 80 16.06 17.14 -3.81
CA ARG A 80 15.96 18.57 -4.15
C ARG A 80 17.31 19.30 -4.06
N GLY A 81 18.36 18.68 -4.59
CA GLY A 81 19.73 19.21 -4.59
C GLY A 81 20.53 18.94 -3.32
N GLU A 82 19.89 18.52 -2.22
CA GLU A 82 20.56 18.24 -0.94
C GLU A 82 20.85 16.76 -0.77
N VAL A 83 22.03 16.43 -0.25
CA VAL A 83 22.37 15.04 0.07
C VAL A 83 21.59 14.61 1.31
N ALA A 84 20.59 13.76 1.12
CA ALA A 84 19.69 13.31 2.18
C ALA A 84 20.19 12.04 2.90
N TYR A 85 20.95 11.19 2.20
CA TYR A 85 21.43 9.93 2.74
C TYR A 85 22.76 9.52 2.09
N ILE A 86 23.69 9.00 2.90
CA ILE A 86 24.95 8.36 2.45
C ILE A 86 25.22 7.12 3.32
N ASP A 87 25.51 5.98 2.69
CA ASP A 87 26.04 4.75 3.32
C ASP A 87 25.46 4.40 4.71
N GLY A 88 24.13 4.47 4.86
CA GLY A 88 23.45 4.11 6.12
C GLY A 88 23.12 5.26 7.07
N GLN A 89 23.49 6.50 6.72
CA GLN A 89 23.24 7.69 7.53
C GLN A 89 22.29 8.65 6.82
N VAL A 90 21.31 9.18 7.56
CA VAL A 90 20.41 10.25 7.09
C VAL A 90 21.02 11.58 7.52
N LEU A 91 21.17 12.50 6.56
CA LEU A 91 21.89 13.76 6.75
C LEU A 91 20.96 14.99 6.83
N VAL A 92 19.73 14.86 6.33
CA VAL A 92 18.72 15.94 6.42
C VAL A 92 18.00 15.92 7.77
N PRO A 93 17.65 17.10 8.32
CA PRO A 93 16.95 17.19 9.60
C PRO A 93 15.48 16.75 9.50
N ALA A 94 14.89 16.45 10.65
CA ALA A 94 13.45 16.27 10.75
C ALA A 94 12.71 17.53 10.27
N GLY A 95 11.65 17.36 9.48
CA GLY A 95 10.91 18.47 8.87
C GLY A 95 11.43 18.91 7.50
N PHE A 96 12.53 18.34 6.99
CA PHE A 96 13.00 18.62 5.62
C PHE A 96 11.99 18.18 4.53
N GLY A 97 11.13 17.21 4.81
CA GLY A 97 10.07 16.77 3.90
C GLY A 97 9.04 17.88 3.64
N GLN A 98 8.47 17.89 2.43
CA GLN A 98 7.41 18.82 2.02
C GLN A 98 6.18 18.03 1.58
N ASP A 99 4.98 18.56 1.83
CA ASP A 99 3.77 18.04 1.21
C ASP A 99 3.83 18.27 -0.30
N VAL A 100 3.63 17.20 -1.07
CA VAL A 100 3.68 17.24 -2.53
C VAL A 100 2.40 17.81 -3.14
N ARG A 101 1.28 17.85 -2.40
CA ARG A 101 -0.01 18.39 -2.89
C ARG A 101 -0.09 19.90 -2.83
N THR A 102 0.70 20.55 -1.97
CA THR A 102 0.69 22.00 -1.78
C THR A 102 1.62 22.74 -2.75
N LYS A 103 2.33 22.02 -3.62
CA LYS A 103 3.17 22.64 -4.65
C LYS A 103 2.30 23.24 -5.77
N PRO A 104 2.58 24.48 -6.21
CA PRO A 104 1.80 25.17 -7.25
C PRO A 104 1.88 24.51 -8.63
N ASP A 105 2.82 23.58 -8.85
CA ASP A 105 2.93 22.79 -10.09
C ASP A 105 1.89 21.65 -10.19
N GLY A 106 1.06 21.49 -9.16
CA GLY A 106 -0.06 20.56 -9.14
C GLY A 106 -1.18 21.06 -10.05
N VAL A 107 -1.20 20.59 -11.30
CA VAL A 107 -2.37 20.70 -12.18
C VAL A 107 -3.60 20.27 -11.36
N PRO A 108 -4.68 21.09 -11.28
CA PRO A 108 -5.88 20.67 -10.57
C PRO A 108 -6.34 19.34 -11.16
N PHE A 109 -6.44 18.31 -10.33
CA PHE A 109 -6.99 17.04 -10.77
C PHE A 109 -8.38 17.31 -11.38
N PRO A 110 -8.65 16.91 -12.64
CA PRO A 110 -10.03 16.77 -13.06
C PRO A 110 -10.62 15.69 -12.15
N VAL A 111 -11.57 16.09 -11.30
CA VAL A 111 -12.31 15.17 -10.45
C VAL A 111 -12.93 14.13 -11.39
N PRO A 112 -12.55 12.84 -11.32
CA PRO A 112 -13.19 11.84 -12.15
C PRO A 112 -14.68 11.83 -11.79
N ALA A 113 -15.54 11.87 -12.80
CA ALA A 113 -16.97 11.74 -12.62
C ALA A 113 -17.24 10.50 -11.74
N PRO A 114 -18.19 10.58 -10.78
CA PRO A 114 -18.47 9.45 -9.90
C PRO A 114 -18.75 8.22 -10.76
N LEU A 115 -17.94 7.17 -10.55
CA LEU A 115 -18.15 5.87 -11.18
C LEU A 115 -19.53 5.38 -10.72
N SER A 116 -20.50 5.42 -11.62
CA SER A 116 -21.81 4.83 -11.39
C SER A 116 -21.63 3.31 -11.40
N VAL A 117 -21.37 2.75 -10.22
CA VAL A 117 -21.44 1.31 -9.98
C VAL A 117 -22.90 0.92 -10.08
N GLN A 118 -23.33 0.49 -11.27
CA GLN A 118 -24.63 -0.17 -11.40
C GLN A 118 -24.52 -1.55 -10.77
N VAL A 119 -25.01 -1.66 -9.54
CA VAL A 119 -25.21 -2.94 -8.88
C VAL A 119 -26.29 -3.68 -9.67
N LEU A 120 -25.91 -4.73 -10.40
CA LEU A 120 -26.88 -5.64 -10.98
C LEU A 120 -27.56 -6.39 -9.83
N SER A 121 -28.76 -5.93 -9.46
CA SER A 121 -29.58 -6.60 -8.46
C SER A 121 -30.06 -7.94 -9.03
N SER A 122 -29.42 -9.03 -8.59
CA SER A 122 -29.93 -10.38 -8.81
C SER A 122 -31.25 -10.58 -8.03
N PRO A 123 -32.26 -11.25 -8.60
CA PRO A 123 -33.55 -11.38 -7.97
C PRO A 123 -33.54 -12.43 -6.83
N HIS A 124 -33.96 -11.96 -5.67
CA HIS A 124 -34.70 -12.65 -4.61
C HIS A 124 -34.06 -13.87 -3.90
N CYS A 125 -33.64 -13.63 -2.65
CA CYS A 125 -33.64 -14.65 -1.62
C CYS A 125 -34.63 -14.21 -0.52
N THR A 126 -35.76 -14.91 -0.43
CA THR A 126 -36.88 -14.63 0.48
C THR A 126 -36.47 -14.91 1.94
N HIS A 127 -36.41 -13.87 2.77
CA HIS A 127 -36.10 -14.01 4.19
C HIS A 127 -37.38 -14.28 5.00
N HIS A 128 -37.48 -15.49 5.57
CA HIS A 128 -38.57 -15.92 6.44
C HIS A 128 -38.51 -15.15 7.77
N GLN A 129 -39.53 -14.35 8.07
CA GLN A 129 -39.62 -13.54 9.29
C GLN A 129 -40.11 -14.39 10.47
N ARG A 130 -39.30 -14.54 11.52
CA ARG A 130 -39.70 -15.12 12.82
C ARG A 130 -40.46 -14.07 13.63
N GLN A 131 -41.68 -14.38 14.05
CA GLN A 131 -42.47 -13.56 14.99
C GLN A 131 -42.19 -13.95 16.45
N PRO A 132 -42.22 -13.00 17.41
CA PRO A 132 -42.15 -13.30 18.83
C PRO A 132 -43.53 -13.62 19.42
N LEU A 133 -43.58 -14.67 20.26
CA LEU A 133 -44.76 -15.15 20.98
C LEU A 133 -45.03 -14.31 22.23
N LEU A 134 -46.16 -13.61 22.30
CA LEU A 134 -46.78 -13.23 23.57
C LEU A 134 -48.30 -13.34 23.55
N HIS A 135 -48.78 -14.10 24.54
CA HIS A 135 -50.12 -14.16 25.14
C HIS A 135 -51.36 -14.33 24.26
N ARG A 136 -51.94 -15.53 24.30
CA ARG A 136 -53.38 -15.74 24.13
C ARG A 136 -53.90 -16.65 25.24
N LEU A 137 -54.52 -16.03 26.25
CA LEU A 137 -55.30 -16.72 27.27
C LEU A 137 -56.65 -17.18 26.69
N LEU A 138 -56.98 -18.44 27.02
CA LEU A 138 -58.32 -19.00 27.29
C LEU A 138 -59.49 -18.59 26.40
N GLN A 139 -59.98 -19.53 25.57
CA GLN A 139 -61.41 -19.73 25.34
C GLN A 139 -61.76 -21.22 25.13
N PRO A 140 -62.96 -21.67 25.56
CA PRO A 140 -63.30 -23.07 25.83
C PRO A 140 -63.78 -23.88 24.60
N HIS A 141 -63.64 -25.20 24.71
CA HIS A 141 -64.04 -26.19 23.70
C HIS A 141 -65.57 -26.41 23.65
N PRO A 142 -66.17 -26.55 22.44
CA PRO A 142 -67.52 -27.10 22.30
C PRO A 142 -67.49 -28.63 22.30
N THR A 143 -68.29 -29.21 23.20
CA THR A 143 -68.62 -30.64 23.31
C THR A 143 -69.37 -31.14 22.07
N LYS A 144 -68.98 -32.32 21.56
CA LYS A 144 -69.82 -33.14 20.69
C LYS A 144 -70.18 -34.45 21.41
N SER A 145 -71.45 -34.53 21.82
CA SER A 145 -72.28 -35.74 21.78
C SER A 145 -72.39 -36.23 20.32
N ALA A 146 -72.58 -37.48 19.95
CA ALA A 146 -72.97 -38.72 20.58
C ALA A 146 -72.53 -39.87 19.64
N TRP A 147 -72.42 -41.07 20.21
CA TRP A 147 -72.48 -42.43 19.64
C TRP A 147 -72.40 -42.63 18.12
#